data_AF-A0A176TER6-F1
#
_entry.id   AF-A0A176TER6-F1
#
_cell.length_a   1.000
_cell.length_b   1.000
_cell.length_c   1.000
_cell.angle_alpha   90.00
_cell.angle_beta   90.00
_cell.angle_gamma   90.00
#
_symmetry.space_group_name_H-M   'P 1'
#
loop_
_entity.id
_entity.type
_entity.pdbx_description
1 polymer ?
#
loop_
_entity_poly.entity_id
_entity_poly.type
_entity_poly.pdbx_seq_one_letter_code
_entity_poly.pdbx_strand_id
1 'polypeptide(L)'
;MIDVMQMKAYIELYNKNYKKSNELIRSKLDCYKSIKEDSFYQLYALFMLVTNFVDLNDDANRIKYYTDFKTLENDTTITKYLYKIHDVSLNISFSKMFLTRKELDSTAFYLKKVDDMRLYMNNFDKENQFKNYIAYYEELKDTQNKNNYIDSLKNHNQNLINENINASYNINESFIKNSKILEVETKKNFLNRNWIAFLVTLLVVGVVFVFVKYKSLKRVLKDFSKRRREYSLIENNHDKLKLKA
;
A
#
# COMPACT_ATOMS: atom_id res chain seq x y z
N MET A 1 -2.23 13.60 13.67
CA MET A 1 -3.27 13.87 14.71
C MET A 1 -4.51 14.51 14.09
N ILE A 2 -4.34 15.48 13.18
CA ILE A 2 -5.42 16.10 12.39
C ILE A 2 -6.16 15.06 11.52
N ASP A 3 -5.44 14.15 10.86
CA ASP A 3 -6.04 13.09 10.03
C ASP A 3 -7.00 12.20 10.83
N VAL A 4 -6.65 11.90 12.09
CA VAL A 4 -7.50 11.11 13.00
C VAL A 4 -8.79 11.85 13.33
N MET A 5 -8.77 13.18 13.45
CA MET A 5 -9.97 13.97 13.70
C MET A 5 -10.89 13.97 12.47
N GLN A 6 -10.33 14.17 11.28
CA GLN A 6 -11.10 14.13 10.04
C GLN A 6 -11.63 12.73 9.75
N MET A 7 -10.86 11.68 10.02
CA MET A 7 -11.30 10.29 9.86
C MET A 7 -12.52 9.97 10.73
N LYS A 8 -12.57 10.44 11.98
CA LYS A 8 -13.74 10.27 12.84
C LYS A 8 -14.98 10.93 12.24
N ALA A 9 -14.85 12.16 11.73
CA ALA A 9 -15.95 12.83 11.06
C ALA A 9 -16.37 12.12 9.77
N TYR A 10 -15.42 11.61 9.00
CA TYR A 10 -15.66 10.85 7.78
C TYR A 10 -16.40 9.54 8.05
N ILE A 11 -16.03 8.80 9.10
CA ILE A 11 -16.75 7.59 9.52
C ILE A 11 -18.23 7.90 9.81
N GLU A 12 -18.50 9.01 10.51
CA GLU A 12 -19.88 9.43 10.78
C GLU A 12 -20.62 9.84 9.50
N LEU A 13 -19.95 10.50 8.55
CA LEU A 13 -20.51 10.81 7.22
C LEU A 13 -20.87 9.53 6.47
N TYR A 14 -19.95 8.55 6.44
CA TYR A 14 -20.16 7.26 5.77
C TYR A 14 -21.33 6.49 6.38
N ASN A 15 -21.48 6.56 7.70
CA ASN A 15 -22.61 5.98 8.44
C ASN A 15 -23.90 6.82 8.36
N LYS A 16 -23.93 7.88 7.54
CA LYS A 16 -25.06 8.81 7.35
C LYS A 16 -25.46 9.59 8.61
N ASN A 17 -24.57 9.65 9.60
CA ASN A 17 -24.72 10.46 10.81
C ASN A 17 -24.28 11.91 10.55
N TYR A 18 -24.88 12.55 9.53
CA TYR A 18 -24.42 13.83 8.98
C TYR A 18 -24.31 14.95 10.02
N LYS A 19 -25.27 15.04 10.94
CA LYS A 19 -25.25 16.04 12.03
C LYS A 19 -24.03 15.85 12.94
N LYS A 20 -23.73 14.61 13.32
CA LYS A 20 -22.59 14.28 14.17
C LYS A 20 -21.26 14.50 13.44
N SER A 21 -21.20 14.14 12.15
CA SER A 21 -20.06 14.48 11.28
C SER A 21 -19.81 15.99 11.24
N ASN A 22 -20.86 16.78 11.02
CA ASN A 22 -20.78 18.25 11.04
C ASN A 22 -20.30 18.80 12.38
N GLU A 23 -20.77 18.25 13.50
CA GLU A 23 -20.38 18.67 14.84
C GLU A 23 -18.88 18.44 15.08
N LEU A 24 -18.38 17.26 14.70
CA LEU A 24 -16.95 16.93 14.78
C LEU A 24 -16.10 17.87 13.92
N ILE A 25 -16.52 18.17 12.70
CA ILE A 25 -15.77 19.07 11.79
C ILE A 25 -15.79 20.50 12.29
N ARG A 26 -16.97 21.03 12.64
CA ARG A 26 -17.13 22.42 13.08
C ARG A 26 -16.30 22.73 14.32
N SER A 27 -16.23 21.81 15.27
CA SER A 27 -15.43 21.98 16.49
C SER A 27 -13.91 22.15 16.23
N LYS A 28 -13.45 21.85 15.01
CA LYS A 28 -12.04 21.89 14.60
C LYS A 28 -11.80 22.74 13.36
N LEU A 29 -12.81 23.42 12.81
CA LEU A 29 -12.69 24.13 11.55
C LEU A 29 -11.61 25.22 11.58
N ASP A 30 -11.52 25.97 12.69
CA ASP A 30 -10.46 26.97 12.88
C ASP A 30 -9.06 26.36 12.94
N CYS A 31 -8.95 25.15 13.50
CA CYS A 31 -7.70 24.39 13.53
C CYS A 31 -7.31 23.94 12.12
N TYR A 32 -8.25 23.48 11.29
CA TYR A 32 -7.93 23.12 9.90
C TYR A 32 -7.51 24.34 9.07
N LYS A 33 -8.16 25.50 9.30
CA LYS A 33 -7.85 26.76 8.62
C LYS A 33 -6.50 27.36 9.05
N SER A 34 -6.00 27.05 10.24
CA SER A 34 -4.72 27.60 10.71
C SER A 34 -3.49 26.93 10.10
N ILE A 35 -3.65 25.77 9.45
CA ILE A 35 -2.57 25.02 8.80
C ILE A 35 -2.32 25.59 7.41
N LYS A 36 -1.67 26.75 7.35
CA LYS A 36 -1.45 27.49 6.09
C LYS A 36 -0.50 26.82 5.11
N GLU A 37 0.31 25.87 5.58
CA GLU A 37 1.29 25.14 4.76
C GLU A 37 0.64 23.98 3.99
N ASP A 38 -0.57 23.58 4.40
CA ASP A 38 -1.32 22.49 3.79
C ASP A 38 -2.83 22.74 3.96
N SER A 39 -3.39 23.60 3.09
CA SER A 39 -4.81 23.91 3.10
C SER A 39 -5.70 22.73 2.68
N PHE A 40 -5.12 21.56 2.34
CA PHE A 40 -5.89 20.34 2.08
C PHE A 40 -6.81 19.98 3.24
N TYR A 41 -6.36 20.17 4.48
CA TYR A 41 -7.17 19.91 5.67
C TYR A 41 -8.43 20.78 5.69
N GLN A 42 -8.31 22.06 5.34
CA GLN A 42 -9.45 22.95 5.23
C GLN A 42 -10.36 22.54 4.05
N LEU A 43 -9.77 22.22 2.89
CA LEU A 43 -10.50 21.76 1.71
C LEU A 43 -11.37 20.55 2.02
N TYR A 44 -10.79 19.52 2.62
CA TYR A 44 -11.48 18.28 2.93
C TYR A 44 -12.56 18.45 4.00
N ALA A 45 -12.30 19.30 5.01
CA ALA A 45 -13.30 19.66 6.02
C ALA A 45 -14.52 20.36 5.39
N LEU A 46 -14.28 21.34 4.51
CA LEU A 46 -15.36 22.05 3.81
C LEU A 46 -16.11 21.12 2.85
N PHE A 47 -15.41 20.25 2.12
CA PHE A 47 -16.02 19.23 1.27
C PHE A 47 -17.00 18.34 2.05
N MET A 48 -16.59 17.82 3.21
CA MET A 48 -17.47 17.00 4.06
C MET A 48 -18.67 17.79 4.59
N LEU A 49 -18.47 19.04 5.04
CA LEU A 49 -19.58 19.89 5.49
C LEU A 49 -20.60 20.12 4.36
N VAL A 50 -20.14 20.47 3.16
CA VAL A 50 -21.05 20.69 2.01
C VAL A 50 -21.79 19.41 1.68
N THR A 51 -21.11 18.26 1.61
CA THR A 51 -21.73 16.95 1.35
C THR A 51 -22.82 16.64 2.39
N ASN A 52 -22.51 16.79 3.67
CA ASN A 52 -23.47 16.58 4.75
C ASN A 52 -24.67 17.52 4.65
N PHE A 53 -24.48 18.80 4.32
CA PHE A 53 -25.58 19.76 4.19
C PHE A 53 -26.44 19.55 2.95
N VAL A 54 -25.88 18.95 1.88
CA VAL A 54 -26.68 18.45 0.75
C VAL A 54 -27.64 17.37 1.23
N ASP A 55 -27.14 16.35 1.93
CA ASP A 55 -27.96 15.23 2.41
C ASP A 55 -28.96 15.65 3.52
N LEU A 56 -28.62 16.68 4.30
CA LEU A 56 -29.52 17.29 5.29
C LEU A 56 -30.54 18.27 4.69
N ASN A 57 -30.49 18.52 3.37
CA ASN A 57 -31.36 19.47 2.68
C ASN A 57 -31.28 20.90 3.25
N ASP A 58 -30.11 21.32 3.74
CA ASP A 58 -29.87 22.64 4.36
C ASP A 58 -29.13 23.56 3.39
N ASP A 59 -29.90 24.32 2.61
CA ASP A 59 -29.36 25.19 1.56
C ASP A 59 -28.49 26.32 2.11
N ALA A 60 -28.88 26.90 3.25
CA ALA A 60 -28.18 28.05 3.82
C ALA A 60 -26.75 27.66 4.22
N ASN A 61 -26.59 26.55 4.95
CA ASN A 61 -25.26 26.07 5.33
C ASN A 61 -24.50 25.50 4.13
N ARG A 62 -25.15 24.77 3.22
CA ARG A 62 -24.52 24.29 1.98
C ARG A 62 -23.90 25.44 1.19
N ILE A 63 -24.67 26.51 0.93
CA ILE A 63 -24.20 27.68 0.17
C ILE A 63 -23.04 28.36 0.90
N LYS A 64 -23.15 28.54 2.22
CA LYS A 64 -22.09 29.13 3.03
C LYS A 64 -20.76 28.37 2.88
N TYR A 65 -20.73 27.09 3.21
CA TYR A 65 -19.49 26.31 3.18
C TYR A 65 -19.00 26.01 1.76
N TYR A 66 -19.89 25.95 0.76
CA TYR A 66 -19.45 25.83 -0.63
C TYR A 66 -18.82 27.13 -1.13
N THR A 67 -19.30 28.29 -0.66
CA THR A 67 -18.65 29.57 -0.95
C THR A 67 -17.25 29.62 -0.34
N ASP A 68 -17.10 29.20 0.92
CA ASP A 68 -15.80 29.07 1.56
C ASP A 68 -14.89 28.08 0.80
N PHE A 69 -15.42 26.94 0.38
CA PHE A 69 -14.68 25.94 -0.41
C PHE A 69 -14.13 26.54 -1.71
N LYS A 70 -14.95 27.32 -2.45
CA LYS A 70 -14.52 27.96 -3.70
C LYS A 70 -13.38 28.95 -3.53
N THR A 71 -13.22 29.55 -2.34
CA THR A 71 -12.09 30.47 -2.10
C THR A 71 -10.73 29.75 -2.16
N LEU A 72 -10.71 28.43 -1.98
CA LEU A 72 -9.50 27.60 -2.03
C LEU A 72 -9.06 27.23 -3.45
N GLU A 73 -9.81 27.58 -4.50
CA GLU A 73 -9.45 27.25 -5.89
C GLU A 73 -8.09 27.81 -6.31
N ASN A 74 -7.74 28.98 -5.75
CA ASN A 74 -6.48 29.69 -6.04
C ASN A 74 -5.42 29.51 -4.95
N ASP A 75 -5.65 28.63 -3.98
CA ASP A 75 -4.67 28.35 -2.92
C ASP A 75 -3.50 27.53 -3.49
N THR A 76 -2.29 28.06 -3.38
CA THR A 76 -1.08 27.45 -3.95
C THR A 76 -0.62 26.19 -3.21
N THR A 77 -1.11 25.96 -1.99
CA THR A 77 -0.80 24.75 -1.20
C THR A 77 -1.64 23.55 -1.62
N ILE A 78 -2.72 23.77 -2.39
CA ILE A 78 -3.58 22.72 -2.92
C ILE A 78 -3.31 22.58 -4.41
N THR A 79 -3.06 21.35 -4.87
CA THR A 79 -2.95 21.12 -6.32
C THR A 79 -4.31 21.38 -7.00
N LYS A 80 -4.28 22.01 -8.17
CA LYS A 80 -5.51 22.25 -8.96
C LYS A 80 -6.31 20.97 -9.20
N TYR A 81 -5.63 19.85 -9.43
CA TYR A 81 -6.25 18.54 -9.58
C TYR A 81 -7.04 18.15 -8.33
N LEU A 82 -6.42 18.25 -7.14
CA LEU A 82 -7.05 17.88 -5.86
C LEU A 82 -8.27 18.74 -5.53
N TYR A 83 -8.24 20.04 -5.85
CA TYR A 83 -9.43 20.89 -5.74
C TYR A 83 -10.54 20.40 -6.69
N LYS A 84 -10.20 20.17 -7.97
CA LYS A 84 -11.18 19.85 -9.00
C LYS A 84 -11.86 18.50 -8.79
N ILE A 85 -11.17 17.47 -8.28
CA ILE A 85 -11.83 16.19 -7.98
C ILE A 85 -12.94 16.36 -6.94
N HIS A 86 -12.73 17.18 -5.91
CA HIS A 86 -13.74 17.42 -4.87
C HIS A 86 -14.88 18.32 -5.40
N ASP A 87 -14.57 19.34 -6.20
CA ASP A 87 -15.59 20.19 -6.83
C ASP A 87 -16.50 19.36 -7.76
N VAL A 88 -15.95 18.42 -8.53
CA VAL A 88 -16.73 17.48 -9.35
C VAL A 88 -17.74 16.71 -8.49
N SER A 89 -17.28 16.03 -7.43
CA SER A 89 -18.17 15.23 -6.58
C SER A 89 -19.25 16.07 -5.88
N LEU A 90 -18.94 17.32 -5.51
CA LEU A 90 -19.95 18.25 -4.96
C LEU A 90 -21.00 18.63 -6.00
N ASN A 91 -20.60 18.98 -7.23
CA ASN A 91 -21.56 19.37 -8.27
C ASN A 91 -22.43 18.18 -8.73
N ILE A 92 -21.90 16.95 -8.74
CA ILE A 92 -22.70 15.72 -8.93
C ILE A 92 -23.75 15.61 -7.82
N SER A 93 -23.35 15.83 -6.57
CA SER A 93 -24.28 15.79 -5.43
C SER A 93 -25.36 16.86 -5.52
N PHE A 94 -25.01 18.06 -6.01
CA PHE A 94 -25.98 19.12 -6.29
C PHE A 94 -26.97 18.72 -7.37
N SER A 95 -26.52 18.17 -8.51
CA SER A 95 -27.45 17.72 -9.56
C SER A 95 -28.44 16.67 -9.03
N LYS A 96 -27.99 15.72 -8.21
CA LYS A 96 -28.86 14.71 -7.59
C LYS A 96 -29.86 15.32 -6.63
N MET A 97 -29.42 16.25 -5.80
CA MET A 97 -30.28 16.93 -4.83
C MET A 97 -31.35 17.77 -5.53
N PHE A 98 -30.98 18.57 -6.54
CA PHE A 98 -31.95 19.35 -7.33
C PHE A 98 -32.92 18.45 -8.11
N LEU A 99 -32.44 17.33 -8.63
CA LEU A 99 -33.29 16.34 -9.28
C LEU A 99 -34.32 15.75 -8.31
N THR A 100 -33.90 15.42 -7.08
CA THR A 100 -34.79 14.93 -6.02
C THR A 100 -35.88 15.94 -5.67
N ARG A 101 -35.57 17.24 -5.77
CA ARG A 101 -36.51 18.36 -5.58
C ARG A 101 -37.36 18.68 -6.81
N LYS A 102 -37.16 17.97 -7.93
CA LYS A 102 -37.78 18.24 -9.23
C LYS A 102 -37.45 19.62 -9.81
N GLU A 103 -36.31 20.18 -9.42
CA GLU A 103 -35.78 21.43 -9.96
C GLU A 103 -34.95 21.13 -11.21
N LEU A 104 -35.62 20.88 -12.34
CA LEU A 104 -34.99 20.37 -13.56
C LEU A 104 -34.00 21.35 -14.19
N ASP A 105 -34.26 22.66 -14.15
CA ASP A 105 -33.32 23.67 -14.67
C ASP A 105 -32.02 23.68 -13.88
N SER A 106 -32.11 23.68 -12.54
CA SER A 106 -30.96 23.56 -11.65
C SER A 106 -30.22 22.25 -11.89
N THR A 107 -30.95 21.15 -12.07
CA THR A 107 -30.37 19.84 -12.38
C THR A 107 -29.56 19.89 -13.67
N ALA A 108 -30.14 20.40 -14.75
CA ALA A 108 -29.48 20.54 -16.05
C ALA A 108 -28.22 21.42 -15.97
N PHE A 109 -28.29 22.51 -15.21
CA PHE A 109 -27.14 23.38 -14.97
C PHE A 109 -25.97 22.62 -14.33
N TYR A 110 -26.22 21.89 -13.24
CA TYR A 110 -25.15 21.16 -12.55
C TYR A 110 -24.66 19.93 -13.34
N LEU A 111 -25.54 19.24 -14.08
CA LEU A 111 -25.14 18.17 -15.00
C LEU A 111 -24.14 18.68 -16.05
N LYS A 112 -24.45 19.80 -16.70
CA LYS A 112 -23.57 20.42 -17.70
C LYS A 112 -22.26 20.90 -17.09
N LYS A 113 -22.32 21.54 -15.92
CA LYS A 113 -21.11 22.00 -15.22
C LYS A 113 -20.16 20.85 -14.90
N VAL A 114 -20.69 19.69 -14.53
CA VAL A 114 -19.90 18.49 -14.27
C VAL A 114 -19.28 17.94 -15.56
N ASP A 115 -19.99 18.00 -16.70
CA ASP A 115 -19.43 17.58 -17.99
C ASP A 115 -18.20 18.40 -18.42
N ASP A 116 -18.16 19.68 -18.11
CA ASP A 116 -17.00 20.55 -18.37
C ASP A 116 -15.76 20.14 -17.55
N MET A 117 -15.94 19.28 -16.54
CA MET A 117 -14.89 18.81 -15.61
C MET A 117 -14.59 17.31 -15.74
N ARG A 118 -14.98 16.67 -16.85
CA ARG A 118 -14.81 15.21 -17.09
C ARG A 118 -13.41 14.65 -16.82
N LEU A 119 -12.36 15.42 -17.07
CA LEU A 119 -10.97 15.01 -16.85
C LEU A 119 -10.63 14.75 -15.37
N TYR A 120 -11.43 15.30 -14.44
CA TYR A 120 -11.22 15.17 -13.00
C TYR A 120 -12.14 14.13 -12.34
N MET A 121 -13.00 13.47 -13.12
CA MET A 121 -13.89 12.43 -12.59
C MET A 121 -13.14 11.12 -12.37
N ASN A 122 -13.32 10.53 -11.19
CA ASN A 122 -13.03 9.13 -10.98
C ASN A 122 -14.17 8.24 -11.55
N ASN A 123 -14.03 6.92 -11.45
CA ASN A 123 -15.03 5.98 -11.98
C ASN A 123 -16.38 6.08 -11.24
N PHE A 124 -16.35 6.32 -9.92
CA PHE A 124 -17.56 6.53 -9.14
C PHE A 124 -18.29 7.82 -9.54
N ASP A 125 -17.56 8.91 -9.83
CA ASP A 125 -18.13 10.16 -10.33
C ASP A 125 -18.80 9.94 -11.71
N LYS A 126 -18.14 9.24 -12.64
CA LYS A 126 -18.70 8.92 -13.96
C LYS A 126 -19.98 8.11 -13.85
N GLU A 127 -19.98 7.07 -13.02
CA GLU A 127 -21.15 6.25 -12.75
C GLU A 127 -22.32 7.08 -12.23
N ASN A 128 -22.08 7.94 -11.22
CA ASN A 128 -23.12 8.80 -10.67
C ASN A 128 -23.60 9.86 -11.66
N GLN A 129 -22.70 10.42 -12.48
CA GLN A 129 -23.06 11.36 -13.53
C GLN A 129 -23.99 10.71 -14.56
N PHE A 130 -23.70 9.49 -15.01
CA PHE A 130 -24.60 8.75 -15.89
C PHE A 130 -25.95 8.47 -15.22
N LYS A 131 -25.97 8.03 -13.95
CA LYS A 131 -27.21 7.82 -13.20
C LYS A 131 -28.06 9.08 -13.09
N ASN A 132 -27.43 10.23 -12.82
CA ASN A 132 -28.13 11.51 -12.74
C ASN A 132 -28.72 11.92 -14.10
N TYR A 133 -27.99 11.71 -15.21
CA TYR A 133 -28.55 11.93 -16.55
C TYR A 133 -29.71 11.00 -16.89
N ILE A 134 -29.61 9.71 -16.56
CA ILE A 134 -30.69 8.73 -16.75
C ILE A 134 -31.96 9.22 -16.03
N ALA A 135 -31.84 9.56 -14.75
CA ALA A 135 -32.97 10.01 -13.94
C ALA A 135 -33.50 11.39 -14.40
N TYR A 136 -32.64 12.30 -14.86
CA TYR A 136 -33.06 13.57 -15.47
C TYR A 136 -33.89 13.36 -16.75
N TYR A 137 -33.43 12.53 -17.67
CA TYR A 137 -34.18 12.24 -18.90
C TYR A 137 -35.44 11.39 -18.65
N GLU A 138 -35.45 10.61 -17.57
CA GLU A 138 -36.67 9.94 -17.09
C GLU A 138 -37.74 10.96 -16.66
N GLU A 139 -37.39 11.97 -15.88
CA GLU A 139 -38.31 13.05 -15.49
C GLU A 139 -38.81 13.85 -16.71
N LEU A 140 -37.96 14.03 -17.73
CA LEU A 140 -38.34 14.67 -19.00
C LEU A 140 -39.18 13.78 -19.92
N LYS A 141 -39.35 12.48 -19.60
CA LYS A 141 -39.95 11.45 -20.48
C LYS A 141 -39.22 11.28 -21.82
N ASP A 142 -37.94 11.66 -21.88
CA ASP A 142 -37.09 11.47 -23.05
C ASP A 142 -36.46 10.08 -23.03
N THR A 143 -37.19 9.12 -23.60
CA THR A 143 -36.78 7.71 -23.60
C THR A 143 -35.51 7.47 -24.41
N GLN A 144 -35.28 8.24 -25.47
CA GLN A 144 -34.12 8.06 -26.34
C GLN A 144 -32.84 8.44 -25.58
N ASN A 145 -32.79 9.64 -24.99
CA ASN A 145 -31.61 10.06 -24.25
C ASN A 145 -31.40 9.24 -22.97
N LYS A 146 -32.48 8.85 -22.29
CA LYS A 146 -32.40 7.92 -21.16
C LYS A 146 -31.66 6.62 -21.55
N ASN A 147 -32.07 6.00 -22.65
CA ASN A 147 -31.47 4.74 -23.13
C ASN A 147 -30.00 4.93 -23.56
N ASN A 148 -29.65 6.04 -24.22
CA ASN A 148 -28.27 6.35 -24.59
C ASN A 148 -27.34 6.40 -23.35
N TYR A 149 -27.83 6.98 -22.25
CA TYR A 149 -27.06 7.03 -21.00
C TYR A 149 -27.04 5.70 -20.25
N ILE A 150 -28.09 4.88 -20.34
CA ILE A 150 -28.07 3.48 -19.86
C ILE A 150 -26.99 2.67 -20.58
N ASP A 151 -26.91 2.79 -21.90
CA ASP A 151 -25.89 2.09 -22.70
C ASP A 151 -24.48 2.60 -22.37
N SER A 152 -24.32 3.91 -22.18
CA SER A 152 -23.05 4.51 -21.74
C SER A 152 -22.60 3.98 -20.38
N LEU A 153 -23.53 3.86 -19.41
CA LEU A 153 -23.28 3.28 -18.10
C LEU A 153 -22.90 1.79 -18.20
N LYS A 154 -23.61 1.02 -19.03
CA LYS A 154 -23.31 -0.39 -19.26
C LYS A 154 -21.90 -0.58 -19.84
N ASN A 155 -21.54 0.21 -20.85
CA ASN A 155 -20.21 0.19 -21.45
C ASN A 155 -19.12 0.56 -20.44
N HIS A 156 -19.36 1.59 -19.63
CA HIS A 156 -18.43 1.97 -18.56
C HIS A 156 -18.19 0.82 -17.58
N ASN A 157 -19.25 0.19 -17.07
CA ASN A 157 -19.15 -0.93 -16.15
C ASN A 157 -18.44 -2.15 -16.77
N GLN A 158 -18.71 -2.44 -18.04
CA GLN A 158 -18.04 -3.52 -18.76
C GLN A 158 -16.52 -3.27 -18.90
N ASN A 159 -16.13 -2.02 -19.19
CA ASN A 159 -14.72 -1.64 -19.25
C ASN A 159 -14.04 -1.81 -17.88
N LEU A 160 -14.67 -1.40 -16.78
CA LEU A 160 -14.14 -1.59 -15.43
C LEU A 160 -13.96 -3.08 -15.08
N ILE A 161 -14.91 -3.92 -15.46
CA ILE A 161 -14.82 -5.37 -15.25
C ILE A 161 -13.63 -5.94 -16.03
N ASN A 162 -13.49 -5.57 -17.31
CA ASN A 162 -12.39 -6.04 -18.15
C ASN A 162 -11.02 -5.59 -17.61
N GLU A 163 -10.90 -4.32 -17.20
CA GLU A 163 -9.68 -3.78 -16.58
C GLU A 163 -9.32 -4.55 -15.30
N ASN A 164 -10.30 -4.83 -14.43
CA ASN A 164 -10.07 -5.57 -13.19
C ASN A 164 -9.68 -7.03 -13.44
N ILE A 165 -10.33 -7.71 -14.40
CA ILE A 165 -9.96 -9.07 -14.81
C ILE A 165 -8.52 -9.09 -15.35
N ASN A 166 -8.17 -8.14 -16.22
CA ASN A 166 -6.83 -8.04 -16.79
C ASN A 166 -5.77 -7.76 -15.71
N ALA A 167 -6.05 -6.84 -14.77
CA ALA A 167 -5.16 -6.56 -13.66
C ALA A 167 -4.97 -7.79 -12.76
N SER A 168 -6.05 -8.50 -12.43
CA SER A 168 -6.01 -9.74 -11.65
C SER A 168 -5.21 -10.84 -12.36
N TYR A 169 -5.38 -10.98 -13.67
CA TYR A 169 -4.61 -11.91 -14.49
C TYR A 169 -3.11 -11.58 -14.45
N ASN A 170 -2.74 -10.32 -14.67
CA ASN A 170 -1.34 -9.86 -14.63
C ASN A 170 -0.70 -10.07 -13.25
N ILE A 171 -1.43 -9.79 -12.17
CA ILE A 171 -0.96 -10.05 -10.80
C ILE A 171 -0.70 -11.54 -10.60
N ASN A 172 -1.64 -12.40 -10.99
CA ASN A 172 -1.50 -13.85 -10.85
C ASN A 172 -0.33 -14.39 -11.68
N GLU A 173 -0.16 -13.93 -12.91
CA GLU A 173 0.97 -14.31 -13.76
C GLU A 173 2.31 -13.90 -13.11
N SER A 174 2.39 -12.67 -12.61
CA SER A 174 3.58 -12.18 -11.91
C SER A 174 3.89 -13.00 -10.65
N PHE A 175 2.87 -13.40 -9.89
CA PHE A 175 3.02 -14.23 -8.70
C PHE A 175 3.53 -15.63 -9.04
N ILE A 176 2.97 -16.28 -10.07
CA ILE A 176 3.43 -17.59 -10.55
C ILE A 176 4.88 -17.49 -11.03
N LYS A 177 5.23 -16.45 -11.79
CA LYS A 177 6.60 -16.23 -12.30
C LYS A 177 7.59 -16.03 -11.15
N ASN A 178 7.26 -15.18 -10.17
CA ASN A 178 8.10 -14.93 -9.02
C ASN A 178 8.24 -16.18 -8.13
N SER A 179 7.16 -16.95 -7.96
CA SER A 179 7.21 -18.21 -7.22
C SER A 179 8.17 -19.22 -7.87
N LYS A 180 8.15 -19.33 -9.20
CA LYS A 180 9.11 -20.18 -9.93
C LYS A 180 10.55 -19.70 -9.76
N ILE A 181 10.80 -18.39 -9.83
CA ILE A 181 12.14 -17.82 -9.61
C ILE A 181 12.63 -18.14 -8.19
N LEU A 182 11.78 -17.91 -7.18
CA LEU A 182 12.07 -18.21 -5.78
C LEU A 182 12.33 -19.69 -5.54
N GLU A 183 11.59 -20.59 -6.18
CA GLU A 183 11.82 -22.03 -6.07
C GLU A 183 13.20 -22.43 -6.62
N VAL A 184 13.59 -21.86 -7.77
CA VAL A 184 14.91 -22.08 -8.36
C VAL A 184 16.03 -21.54 -7.47
N GLU A 185 15.89 -20.32 -6.95
CA GLU A 185 16.87 -19.73 -6.03
C GLU A 185 16.98 -20.50 -4.71
N THR A 186 15.85 -20.95 -4.17
CA THR A 186 15.80 -21.74 -2.94
C THR A 186 16.50 -23.09 -3.13
N LYS A 187 16.23 -23.79 -4.25
CA LYS A 187 16.92 -25.04 -4.61
C LYS A 187 18.43 -24.82 -4.74
N LYS A 188 18.85 -23.74 -5.40
CA LYS A 188 20.28 -23.38 -5.53
C LYS A 188 20.93 -23.10 -4.17
N ASN A 189 20.27 -22.34 -3.30
CA ASN A 189 20.76 -22.03 -1.96
C ASN A 189 20.84 -23.28 -1.08
N PHE A 190 19.87 -24.19 -1.19
CA PHE A 190 19.90 -25.46 -0.47
C PHE A 190 21.08 -26.34 -0.92
N LEU A 191 21.31 -26.46 -2.23
CA LEU A 191 22.46 -27.18 -2.78
C LEU A 191 23.79 -26.57 -2.31
N ASN A 192 23.93 -25.24 -2.35
CA ASN A 192 25.12 -24.56 -1.85
C ASN A 192 25.34 -24.80 -0.36
N ARG A 193 24.28 -24.75 0.47
CA ARG A 193 24.36 -25.02 1.91
C ARG A 193 24.82 -26.46 2.18
N ASN A 194 24.32 -27.44 1.42
CA ASN A 194 24.74 -28.82 1.56
C ASN A 194 26.20 -29.03 1.14
N TRP A 195 26.66 -28.38 0.07
CA TRP A 195 28.06 -28.41 -0.33
C TRP A 195 28.99 -27.81 0.74
N ILE A 196 28.60 -26.68 1.34
CA ILE A 196 29.36 -26.08 2.44
C ILE A 196 29.43 -27.05 3.63
N ALA A 197 28.31 -27.65 4.02
CA ALA A 197 28.28 -28.61 5.13
C ALA A 197 29.16 -29.84 4.86
N PHE A 198 29.14 -30.35 3.62
CA PHE A 198 30.01 -31.45 3.19
C PHE A 198 31.50 -31.07 3.28
N LEU A 199 31.87 -29.90 2.75
CA LEU A 199 33.26 -29.42 2.79
C LEU A 199 33.77 -29.21 4.22
N VAL A 200 32.95 -28.66 5.11
CA VAL A 200 33.29 -28.50 6.53
C VAL A 200 33.51 -29.86 7.19
N THR A 201 32.63 -30.82 6.93
CA THR A 201 32.75 -32.19 7.46
C THR A 201 34.04 -32.85 6.98
N LEU A 202 34.37 -32.73 5.69
CA LEU A 202 35.60 -33.25 5.10
C LEU A 202 36.85 -32.66 5.78
N LEU A 203 36.83 -31.35 6.06
CA LEU A 203 37.93 -30.63 6.69
C LEU A 203 38.16 -31.12 8.13
N VAL A 204 37.09 -31.30 8.90
CA VAL A 204 37.17 -31.85 10.27
C VAL A 204 37.76 -33.26 10.26
N VAL A 205 37.32 -34.14 9.35
CA VAL A 205 37.87 -35.49 9.20
C VAL A 205 39.36 -35.45 8.88
N GLY A 206 39.79 -34.55 7.99
CA GLY A 206 41.19 -34.34 7.64
C GLY A 206 42.04 -33.92 8.86
N VAL A 207 41.56 -32.97 9.65
CA VAL A 207 42.24 -32.52 10.88
C VAL A 207 42.39 -33.66 11.89
N VAL A 208 41.33 -34.44 12.11
CA VAL A 208 41.36 -35.61 13.00
C VAL A 208 42.40 -36.64 12.51
N PHE A 209 42.43 -36.92 11.21
CA PHE A 209 43.38 -37.86 10.62
C PHE A 209 44.84 -37.42 10.84
N VAL A 210 45.16 -36.15 10.58
CA VAL A 210 46.50 -35.57 10.81
C VAL A 210 46.87 -35.68 12.29
N PHE A 211 45.95 -35.35 13.19
CA PHE A 211 46.19 -35.43 14.64
C PHE A 211 46.48 -36.85 15.10
N VAL A 212 45.74 -37.85 14.60
CA VAL A 212 45.97 -39.27 14.89
C VAL A 212 47.34 -39.72 14.39
N LYS A 213 47.73 -39.36 13.16
CA LYS A 213 49.05 -39.68 12.61
C LYS A 213 50.18 -39.01 13.38
N TYR A 214 50.03 -37.74 13.75
CA TYR A 214 51.01 -37.02 14.56
C TYR A 214 51.20 -37.67 15.94
N LYS A 215 50.10 -38.05 16.61
CA LYS A 215 50.16 -38.75 17.90
C LYS A 215 50.83 -40.13 17.78
N SER A 216 50.64 -40.82 16.66
CA SER A 216 51.32 -42.08 16.36
C SER A 216 52.83 -41.87 16.18
N LEU A 217 53.23 -40.90 15.35
CA LEU A 217 54.65 -40.56 15.13
C LEU A 217 55.34 -40.13 16.43
N LYS A 218 54.67 -39.33 17.27
CA LYS A 218 55.21 -38.93 18.57
C LYS A 218 55.40 -40.11 19.53
N ARG A 219 54.51 -41.11 19.50
CA ARG A 219 54.69 -42.36 20.28
C ARG A 219 55.91 -43.13 19.79
N VAL A 220 56.03 -43.32 18.48
CA VAL A 220 57.19 -43.98 17.86
C VAL A 220 58.49 -43.28 18.24
N LEU A 221 58.56 -41.95 18.16
CA LEU A 221 59.73 -41.16 18.56
C LEU A 221 60.04 -41.29 20.06
N LYS A 222 59.02 -41.34 20.93
CA LYS A 222 59.22 -41.51 22.37
C LYS A 222 59.80 -42.90 22.67
N ASP A 223 59.30 -43.95 22.02
CA ASP A 223 59.81 -45.31 22.14
C ASP A 223 61.26 -45.42 21.64
N PHE A 224 61.60 -44.76 20.52
CA PHE A 224 62.98 -44.66 20.05
C PHE A 224 63.88 -43.95 21.06
N SER A 225 63.43 -42.83 21.65
CA SER A 225 64.22 -42.10 22.67
C SER A 225 64.45 -42.94 23.93
N LYS A 226 63.45 -43.73 24.35
CA LYS A 226 63.52 -44.58 25.53
C LYS A 226 64.54 -45.70 25.31
N ARG A 227 64.46 -46.40 24.17
CA ARG A 227 65.45 -47.41 23.78
C ARG A 227 66.85 -46.81 23.73
N ARG A 228 67.01 -45.61 23.15
CA ARG A 228 68.32 -44.95 23.08
C ARG A 228 68.89 -44.62 24.47
N ARG A 229 68.06 -44.17 25.42
CA ARG A 229 68.49 -43.99 26.81
C ARG A 229 68.89 -45.30 27.48
N GLU A 230 68.08 -46.34 27.31
CA GLU A 230 68.37 -47.68 27.84
C GLU A 230 69.71 -48.21 27.29
N TYR A 231 69.95 -48.07 25.98
CA TYR A 231 71.24 -48.40 25.36
C TYR A 231 72.40 -47.58 25.95
N SER A 232 72.26 -46.26 26.08
CA SER A 232 73.33 -45.42 26.67
C SER A 232 73.63 -45.73 28.14
N LEU A 233 72.62 -46.20 28.90
CA LEU A 233 72.82 -46.63 30.28
C LEU A 233 73.56 -47.96 30.35
N ILE A 234 73.26 -48.89 29.45
CA ILE A 234 73.99 -50.15 29.33
C ILE A 234 75.44 -49.88 28.93
N GLU A 235 75.67 -48.99 27.96
CA GLU A 235 77.01 -48.58 27.51
C GLU A 235 77.82 -47.93 28.65
N ASN A 236 77.24 -46.95 29.35
CA ASN A 236 77.90 -46.25 30.45
C ASN A 236 78.16 -47.16 31.67
N ASN A 237 77.26 -48.12 31.95
CA ASN A 237 77.50 -49.13 32.98
C ASN A 237 78.59 -50.12 32.57
N HIS A 238 78.64 -50.49 31.29
CA HIS A 238 79.68 -51.36 30.75
C HIS A 238 81.06 -50.69 30.81
N ASP A 239 81.13 -49.40 30.48
CA ASP A 239 82.36 -48.59 30.60
C ASP A 239 82.82 -48.42 32.06
N LYS A 240 81.89 -48.20 32.99
CA LYS A 240 82.20 -48.15 34.43
C LYS A 240 82.70 -49.48 34.99
N LEU A 241 82.25 -50.61 34.45
CA LEU A 241 82.73 -51.94 34.82
C LEU A 241 84.13 -52.21 34.25
N LYS A 242 84.45 -51.70 33.06
CA LYS A 242 85.81 -51.77 32.49
C LYS A 242 86.83 -50.94 33.26
N LEU A 243 86.45 -49.81 33.85
CA LEU A 243 87.34 -48.95 34.64
C LEU A 243 87.56 -49.44 36.08
N LYS A 244 86.83 -50.45 36.53
CA LYS A 244 86.93 -51.06 37.87
C LYS A 244 87.67 -52.40 37.88
N ALA A 245 88.08 -52.90 36.71
CA ALA A 245 88.93 -54.08 36.54
C ALA A 245 90.37 -53.65 36.25
#